data_AF-A0A1G6L203-F1
#
_entry.id   AF-A0A1G6L203-F1
#
_cell.length_a   1.000
_cell.length_b   1.000
_cell.length_c   1.000
_cell.angle_alpha   90.00
_cell.angle_beta   90.00
_cell.angle_gamma   90.00
#
_symmetry.space_group_name_H-M   'P 1'
#
loop_
_entity.id
_entity.type
_entity.pdbx_description
1 polymer ?
#
loop_
_entity_poly.entity_id
_entity_poly.type
_entity_poly.pdbx_seq_one_letter_code
_entity_poly.pdbx_strand_id
1 'polypeptide(L)'
;MLGALLTLVVGAGLFTALYTEKSADNRSQAEFLRNERIEAYAQYLAAAEEAYDALRYFLPDSVETGTDVLSTITPPPTEMARIDELRDAEQEALGRVRLLAHDWSDETGAGPSRSADAVSQAILSGIRWFDFVAECRSDPARDEDCDGADVATSPAPGSSADGASESRVAFLSYDAARGRFTAAARDELEVTASD
;
A
#
# COMPACT_ATOMS: atom_id res chain seq x y z
N MET A 1 -31.39 10.18 15.10
CA MET A 1 -31.60 10.82 13.77
C MET A 1 -31.24 12.31 13.84
N LEU A 2 -29.95 12.62 14.05
CA LEU A 2 -29.42 14.00 14.09
C LEU A 2 -28.14 14.17 13.26
N GLY A 3 -27.61 13.08 12.67
CA GLY A 3 -26.38 13.11 11.86
C GLY A 3 -26.58 13.49 10.39
N ALA A 4 -27.83 13.48 9.89
CA ALA A 4 -28.11 13.69 8.46
C ALA A 4 -28.35 15.16 8.06
N LEU A 5 -28.41 16.09 9.01
CA LEU A 5 -28.69 17.51 8.74
C LEU A 5 -27.42 18.39 8.67
N LEU A 6 -26.26 17.88 9.10
CA LEU A 6 -25.01 18.65 9.10
C LEU A 6 -24.19 18.51 7.81
N THR A 7 -24.40 17.44 7.02
CA THR A 7 -23.70 17.25 5.73
C THR A 7 -24.27 18.11 4.60
N LEU A 8 -25.52 18.57 4.72
CA LEU A 8 -26.20 19.31 3.65
C LEU A 8 -25.92 20.83 3.66
N VAL A 9 -25.49 21.39 4.80
CA VAL A 9 -25.18 22.83 4.91
C VAL A 9 -23.74 23.14 4.48
N VAL A 10 -22.81 22.18 4.65
CA VAL A 10 -21.41 22.34 4.19
C VAL A 10 -21.33 22.25 2.65
N GLY A 11 -22.08 21.34 2.03
CA GLY A 11 -22.07 21.18 0.57
C GLY A 11 -22.72 22.34 -0.22
N ALA A 12 -23.74 22.99 0.33
CA ALA A 12 -24.46 24.06 -0.36
C ALA A 12 -23.80 25.45 -0.20
N GLY A 13 -23.09 25.69 0.91
CA GLY A 13 -22.35 26.95 1.12
C GLY A 13 -21.07 27.06 0.28
N LEU A 14 -20.49 25.92 -0.13
CA LEU A 14 -19.30 25.88 -0.99
C LEU A 14 -19.59 26.30 -2.44
N PHE A 15 -20.83 26.16 -2.92
CA PHE A 15 -21.16 26.40 -4.32
C PHE A 15 -21.38 27.88 -4.67
N THR A 16 -21.79 28.70 -3.70
CA THR A 16 -22.08 30.14 -3.90
C THR A 16 -20.89 31.05 -3.64
N ALA A 17 -19.87 30.61 -2.91
CA ALA A 17 -18.64 31.38 -2.70
C ALA A 17 -17.68 31.36 -3.91
N LEU A 18 -17.77 30.31 -4.75
CA LEU A 18 -16.88 30.05 -5.89
C LEU A 18 -17.06 30.98 -7.12
N TYR A 19 -18.00 31.93 -7.10
CA TYR A 19 -18.33 32.73 -8.28
C TYR A 19 -17.84 34.20 -8.25
N THR A 20 -17.20 34.66 -7.17
CA THR A 20 -16.91 36.10 -7.01
C THR A 20 -15.45 36.53 -6.78
N GLU A 21 -14.44 35.66 -6.65
CA GLU A 21 -13.04 36.10 -6.41
C GLU A 21 -11.97 35.31 -7.17
N LYS A 22 -12.03 35.35 -8.50
CA LYS A 22 -11.22 34.53 -9.43
C LYS A 22 -9.68 34.67 -9.35
N SER A 23 -9.12 35.60 -8.56
CA SER A 23 -7.67 35.78 -8.41
C SER A 23 -7.14 35.55 -6.99
N ALA A 24 -8.00 35.64 -5.96
CA ALA A 24 -7.69 35.18 -4.61
C ALA A 24 -7.99 33.68 -4.45
N ASP A 25 -8.96 33.14 -5.20
CA ASP A 25 -9.37 31.72 -5.20
C ASP A 25 -8.27 30.76 -5.66
N ASN A 26 -7.42 31.14 -6.63
CA ASN A 26 -6.45 30.19 -7.17
C ASN A 26 -5.36 29.83 -6.15
N ARG A 27 -4.95 30.81 -5.33
CA ARG A 27 -3.95 30.58 -4.27
C ARG A 27 -4.56 29.80 -3.11
N SER A 28 -5.79 30.13 -2.70
CA SER A 28 -6.49 29.38 -1.64
C SER A 28 -6.82 27.94 -2.08
N GLN A 29 -7.15 27.73 -3.36
CA GLN A 29 -7.39 26.41 -3.92
C GLN A 29 -6.11 25.57 -4.01
N ALA A 30 -4.97 26.17 -4.41
CA ALA A 30 -3.69 25.49 -4.42
C ALA A 30 -3.24 25.09 -3.00
N GLU A 31 -3.38 26.00 -2.03
CA GLU A 31 -3.09 25.72 -0.62
C GLU A 31 -4.02 24.65 -0.04
N PHE A 32 -5.31 24.66 -0.39
CA PHE A 32 -6.29 23.63 0.00
C PHE A 32 -5.89 22.25 -0.55
N LEU A 33 -5.62 22.14 -1.85
CA LEU A 33 -5.23 20.88 -2.48
C LEU A 33 -3.91 20.34 -1.92
N ARG A 34 -2.95 21.22 -1.62
CA ARG A 34 -1.70 20.84 -0.97
C ARG A 34 -1.94 20.24 0.41
N ASN A 35 -2.81 20.85 1.21
CA ASN A 35 -3.15 20.32 2.54
C ASN A 35 -3.88 18.97 2.44
N GLU A 36 -4.82 18.82 1.50
CA GLU A 36 -5.51 17.55 1.25
C GLU A 36 -4.52 16.44 0.84
N ARG A 37 -3.52 16.76 -0.01
CA ARG A 37 -2.46 15.80 -0.39
C ARG A 37 -1.60 15.41 0.80
N ILE A 38 -1.15 16.37 1.62
CA ILE A 38 -0.37 16.09 2.83
C ILE A 38 -1.14 15.13 3.75
N GLU A 39 -2.42 15.41 3.98
CA GLU A 39 -3.26 14.56 4.81
C GLU A 39 -3.41 13.15 4.22
N ALA A 40 -3.70 13.05 2.92
CA ALA A 40 -3.85 11.76 2.25
C ALA A 40 -2.56 10.93 2.26
N TYR A 41 -1.40 11.54 2.00
CA TYR A 41 -0.12 10.83 2.04
C TYR A 41 0.25 10.37 3.44
N ALA A 42 -0.03 11.20 4.46
CA ALA A 42 0.22 10.84 5.86
C ALA A 42 -0.68 9.69 6.32
N GLN A 43 -1.98 9.74 5.97
CA GLN A 43 -2.92 8.66 6.29
C GLN A 43 -2.55 7.36 5.58
N TYR A 44 -2.14 7.45 4.31
CA TYR A 44 -1.67 6.29 3.56
C TYR A 44 -0.46 5.63 4.22
N LEU A 45 0.57 6.41 4.56
CA LEU A 45 1.77 5.87 5.21
C LEU A 45 1.44 5.24 6.56
N ALA A 46 0.60 5.88 7.38
CA ALA A 46 0.21 5.32 8.67
C ALA A 46 -0.51 3.97 8.52
N ALA A 47 -1.45 3.87 7.57
CA ALA A 47 -2.17 2.62 7.30
C ALA A 47 -1.24 1.53 6.74
N ALA A 48 -0.35 1.90 5.80
CA ALA A 48 0.62 0.98 5.23
C ALA A 48 1.63 0.47 6.27
N GLU A 49 2.07 1.32 7.19
CA GLU A 49 2.96 0.95 8.30
C GLU A 49 2.25 0.02 9.28
N GLU A 50 0.98 0.29 9.63
CA GLU A 50 0.22 -0.59 10.51
C GLU A 50 -0.01 -1.98 9.91
N ALA A 51 -0.37 -2.04 8.62
CA ALA A 51 -0.53 -3.30 7.90
C ALA A 51 0.80 -4.07 7.79
N TYR A 52 1.90 -3.38 7.46
CA TYR A 52 3.24 -3.98 7.41
C TYR A 52 3.70 -4.49 8.78
N ASP A 53 3.48 -3.73 9.84
CA ASP A 53 3.87 -4.10 11.19
C ASP A 53 3.10 -5.32 11.71
N ALA A 54 1.83 -5.48 11.32
CA ALA A 54 1.05 -6.67 11.61
C ALA A 54 1.60 -7.90 10.88
N LEU A 55 2.07 -7.75 9.64
CA LEU A 55 2.65 -8.83 8.83
C LEU A 55 4.06 -9.22 9.28
N ARG A 56 4.95 -8.25 9.52
CA ARG A 56 6.38 -8.48 9.75
C ARG A 56 6.66 -9.39 10.94
N TYR A 57 5.78 -9.37 11.94
CA TYR A 57 5.91 -10.21 13.13
C TYR A 57 5.93 -11.72 12.82
N PHE A 58 5.24 -12.11 11.75
CA PHE A 58 5.11 -13.51 11.33
C PHE A 58 6.06 -13.88 10.19
N LEU A 59 6.78 -12.89 9.65
CA LEU A 59 7.67 -13.10 8.53
C LEU A 59 9.09 -13.39 9.01
N PRO A 60 9.82 -14.28 8.33
CA PRO A 60 11.18 -14.62 8.70
C PRO A 60 12.15 -13.45 8.48
N ASP A 61 13.06 -13.24 9.43
CA ASP A 61 14.02 -12.12 9.47
C ASP A 61 15.05 -12.14 8.31
N SER A 62 15.26 -13.27 7.64
CA SER A 62 16.23 -13.37 6.53
C SER A 62 15.83 -14.37 5.44
N VAL A 63 16.48 -14.24 4.28
CA VAL A 63 16.35 -15.11 3.11
C VAL A 63 17.25 -16.35 3.22
N GLU A 64 18.08 -16.45 4.27
CA GLU A 64 19.15 -17.44 4.31
C GLU A 64 18.63 -18.88 4.48
N THR A 65 18.56 -19.54 3.31
CA THR A 65 18.69 -20.99 3.07
C THR A 65 17.63 -21.90 3.71
N GLY A 66 16.60 -22.20 2.92
CA GLY A 66 15.97 -23.53 2.90
C GLY A 66 15.42 -24.08 4.22
N THR A 67 15.19 -23.23 5.23
CA THR A 67 14.44 -23.65 6.41
C THR A 67 13.00 -23.88 5.98
N ASP A 68 12.62 -25.14 6.05
CA ASP A 68 11.28 -25.72 5.91
C ASP A 68 10.18 -24.65 6.00
N VAL A 69 9.57 -24.30 4.85
CA VAL A 69 8.46 -23.32 4.77
C VAL A 69 7.38 -23.66 5.80
N LEU A 70 7.22 -24.96 6.09
CA LEU A 70 6.29 -25.51 7.06
C LEU A 70 6.60 -25.07 8.50
N SER A 71 7.84 -24.69 8.81
CA SER A 71 8.28 -24.18 10.12
C SER A 71 7.96 -22.70 10.35
N THR A 72 7.51 -21.97 9.32
CA THR A 72 7.13 -20.55 9.44
C THR A 72 5.96 -20.37 10.40
N ILE A 73 6.03 -19.44 11.32
CA ILE A 73 4.88 -19.11 12.17
C ILE A 73 3.81 -18.46 11.29
N THR A 74 2.67 -19.12 11.11
CA THR A 74 1.54 -18.52 10.41
C THR A 74 0.65 -17.78 11.42
N PRO A 75 0.11 -16.61 11.06
CA PRO A 75 -0.85 -15.93 11.90
C PRO A 75 -2.06 -16.84 12.15
N PRO A 76 -2.63 -16.88 13.37
CA PRO A 76 -3.89 -17.57 13.60
C PRO A 76 -5.02 -16.87 12.82
N PRO A 77 -6.17 -17.55 12.56
CA PRO A 77 -7.26 -16.98 11.76
C PRO A 77 -7.77 -15.62 12.24
N THR A 78 -7.74 -15.37 13.55
CA THR A 78 -8.13 -14.07 14.13
C THR A 78 -7.15 -12.95 13.79
N GLU A 79 -5.86 -13.25 13.74
CA GLU A 79 -4.85 -12.27 13.32
C GLU A 79 -4.87 -12.08 11.80
N MET A 80 -5.13 -13.13 11.02
CA MET A 80 -5.35 -12.99 9.56
C MET A 80 -6.53 -12.05 9.26
N ALA A 81 -7.66 -12.22 9.95
CA ALA A 81 -8.82 -11.32 9.77
C ALA A 81 -8.47 -9.85 10.10
N ARG A 82 -7.62 -9.61 11.10
CA ARG A 82 -7.13 -8.27 11.44
C ARG A 82 -6.18 -7.73 10.37
N ILE A 83 -5.27 -8.56 9.85
CA ILE A 83 -4.36 -8.18 8.76
C ILE A 83 -5.15 -7.79 7.50
N ASP A 84 -6.21 -8.53 7.19
CA ASP A 84 -7.11 -8.20 6.07
C ASP A 84 -7.83 -6.86 6.29
N GLU A 85 -8.33 -6.58 7.50
CA GLU A 85 -8.94 -5.29 7.84
C GLU A 85 -7.94 -4.12 7.68
N LEU A 86 -6.71 -4.29 8.15
CA LEU A 86 -5.65 -3.29 8.02
C LEU A 86 -5.26 -3.07 6.54
N ARG A 87 -5.25 -4.13 5.75
CA ARG A 87 -5.02 -4.05 4.30
C ARG A 87 -6.17 -3.31 3.61
N ASP A 88 -7.42 -3.57 3.96
CA ASP A 88 -8.56 -2.86 3.39
C ASP A 88 -8.49 -1.35 3.71
N ALA A 89 -8.10 -0.98 4.93
CA ALA A 89 -7.86 0.41 5.31
C ALA A 89 -6.70 1.04 4.51
N GLU A 90 -5.60 0.31 4.27
CA GLU A 90 -4.50 0.75 3.40
C GLU A 90 -4.96 0.99 1.96
N GLN A 91 -5.80 0.11 1.39
CA GLN A 91 -6.34 0.27 0.04
C GLN A 91 -7.28 1.47 -0.08
N GLU A 92 -8.09 1.73 0.93
CA GLU A 92 -8.94 2.93 0.98
C GLU A 92 -8.09 4.20 0.97
N ALA A 93 -7.05 4.25 1.80
CA ALA A 93 -6.11 5.38 1.84
C ALA A 93 -5.34 5.54 0.51
N LEU A 94 -4.91 4.44 -0.11
CA LEU A 94 -4.29 4.42 -1.45
C LEU A 94 -5.25 5.00 -2.51
N GLY A 95 -6.54 4.69 -2.41
CA GLY A 95 -7.56 5.29 -3.26
C GLY A 95 -7.57 6.82 -3.18
N ARG A 96 -7.42 7.39 -1.97
CA ARG A 96 -7.31 8.85 -1.80
C ARG A 96 -6.03 9.40 -2.43
N VAL A 97 -4.89 8.71 -2.25
CA VAL A 97 -3.61 9.10 -2.89
C VAL A 97 -3.77 9.19 -4.40
N ARG A 98 -4.34 8.17 -5.04
CA ARG A 98 -4.54 8.13 -6.51
C ARG A 98 -5.48 9.22 -7.02
N LEU A 99 -6.47 9.64 -6.22
CA LEU A 99 -7.39 10.72 -6.60
C LEU A 99 -6.75 12.11 -6.48
N LEU A 100 -5.85 12.29 -5.52
CA LEU A 100 -5.28 13.59 -5.19
C LEU A 100 -3.92 13.84 -5.83
N ALA A 101 -3.14 12.79 -6.08
CA ALA A 101 -1.85 12.87 -6.76
C ALA A 101 -2.04 13.39 -8.19
N HIS A 102 -1.16 14.29 -8.60
CA HIS A 102 -1.23 14.81 -9.96
C HIS A 102 -0.63 13.80 -10.96
N ASP A 103 -1.44 12.83 -11.41
CA ASP A 103 -0.97 11.74 -12.28
C ASP A 103 -0.80 12.12 -13.77
N TRP A 104 -0.56 13.40 -14.07
CA TRP A 104 -0.37 13.85 -15.44
C TRP A 104 1.11 13.78 -15.84
N SER A 105 1.50 12.63 -16.39
CA SER A 105 2.40 12.51 -17.55
C SER A 105 3.91 12.36 -17.41
N ASP A 106 4.52 12.25 -16.23
CA ASP A 106 5.98 12.09 -16.23
C ASP A 106 6.39 10.68 -16.70
N GLU A 107 6.91 10.63 -17.92
CA GLU A 107 7.63 9.52 -18.58
C GLU A 107 8.71 8.87 -17.69
N THR A 108 9.04 9.48 -16.56
CA THR A 108 9.98 8.97 -15.54
C THR A 108 9.38 7.86 -14.68
N GLY A 109 8.05 7.77 -14.58
CA GLY A 109 7.38 6.69 -13.86
C GLY A 109 7.57 6.67 -12.35
N ALA A 110 7.89 7.81 -11.72
CA ALA A 110 8.29 7.90 -10.32
C ALA A 110 7.30 8.65 -9.39
N GLY A 111 6.06 8.92 -9.81
CA GLY A 111 5.09 9.68 -9.01
C GLY A 111 4.60 8.98 -7.73
N PRO A 112 3.97 9.71 -6.78
CA PRO A 112 3.48 9.15 -5.52
C PRO A 112 2.50 8.00 -5.69
N SER A 113 1.58 8.04 -6.66
CA SER A 113 0.67 6.93 -6.96
C SER A 113 1.41 5.63 -7.21
N ARG A 114 2.41 5.64 -8.11
CA ARG A 114 3.19 4.42 -8.45
C ARG A 114 4.06 3.94 -7.30
N SER A 115 4.64 4.87 -6.55
CA SER A 115 5.43 4.51 -5.38
C SER A 115 4.56 3.92 -4.27
N ALA A 116 3.31 4.40 -4.13
CA ALA A 116 2.32 3.83 -3.23
C ALA A 116 1.87 2.44 -3.70
N ASP A 117 1.68 2.23 -5.01
CA ASP A 117 1.39 0.91 -5.56
C ASP A 117 2.48 -0.12 -5.20
N ALA A 118 3.76 0.29 -5.21
CA ALA A 118 4.86 -0.59 -4.82
C ALA A 118 4.84 -0.95 -3.33
N VAL A 119 4.44 -0.02 -2.45
CA VAL A 119 4.26 -0.28 -1.01
C VAL A 119 3.08 -1.24 -0.79
N SER A 120 1.97 -0.97 -1.46
CA SER A 120 0.77 -1.79 -1.43
C SER A 120 1.03 -3.22 -1.91
N GLN A 121 1.78 -3.35 -3.01
CA GLN A 121 2.18 -4.65 -3.55
C GLN A 121 3.06 -5.43 -2.56
N ALA A 122 3.98 -4.75 -1.86
CA ALA A 122 4.81 -5.39 -0.83
C ALA A 122 3.97 -6.00 0.30
N ILE A 123 2.96 -5.27 0.79
CA ILE A 123 2.02 -5.75 1.81
C ILE A 123 1.22 -6.95 1.29
N LEU A 124 0.62 -6.82 0.11
CA LEU A 124 -0.15 -7.89 -0.53
C LEU A 124 0.67 -9.17 -0.71
N SER A 125 1.92 -9.01 -1.12
CA SER A 125 2.85 -10.10 -1.26
C SER A 125 3.16 -10.78 0.09
N GLY A 126 3.29 -10.02 1.18
CA GLY A 126 3.38 -10.58 2.54
C GLY A 126 2.16 -11.43 2.93
N ILE A 127 0.96 -11.01 2.54
CA ILE A 127 -0.28 -11.79 2.78
C ILE A 127 -0.26 -13.09 1.97
N ARG A 128 0.05 -13.01 0.67
CA ARG A 128 0.11 -14.19 -0.22
C ARG A 128 1.13 -15.23 0.22
N TRP A 129 2.19 -14.81 0.90
CA TRP A 129 3.15 -15.73 1.51
C TRP A 129 2.49 -16.67 2.53
N PHE A 130 1.54 -16.18 3.34
CA PHE A 130 0.84 -17.03 4.31
C PHE A 130 -0.13 -18.00 3.64
N ASP A 131 -0.77 -17.60 2.55
CA ASP A 131 -1.60 -18.50 1.73
C ASP A 131 -0.73 -19.63 1.16
N PHE A 132 0.45 -19.31 0.64
CA PHE A 132 1.42 -20.29 0.15
C PHE A 132 1.87 -21.28 1.25
N VAL A 133 2.23 -20.77 2.45
CA VAL A 133 2.59 -21.63 3.59
C VAL A 133 1.43 -22.55 3.99
N ALA A 134 0.19 -22.03 3.99
CA ALA A 134 -1.00 -22.82 4.31
C ALA A 134 -1.27 -23.92 3.27
N GLU A 135 -1.11 -23.61 1.98
CA GLU A 135 -1.24 -24.59 0.90
C GLU A 135 -0.20 -25.70 1.05
N CYS A 136 1.08 -25.37 1.23
CA CYS A 136 2.14 -26.35 1.44
C CYS A 136 1.92 -27.26 2.66
N ARG A 137 1.32 -26.75 3.74
CA ARG A 137 0.97 -27.59 4.90
C ARG A 137 -0.18 -28.55 4.63
N SER A 138 -1.10 -28.15 3.78
CA SER A 138 -2.28 -28.96 3.44
C SER A 138 -1.96 -30.10 2.48
N ASP A 139 -1.02 -29.86 1.56
CA ASP A 139 -0.63 -30.83 0.54
C ASP A 139 0.85 -30.65 0.13
N PRO A 140 1.81 -31.16 0.93
CA PRO A 140 3.24 -30.97 0.70
C PRO A 140 3.75 -31.57 -0.62
N ALA A 141 3.01 -32.49 -1.23
CA ALA A 141 3.41 -33.17 -2.47
C ALA A 141 2.86 -32.49 -3.74
N ARG A 142 2.06 -31.43 -3.57
CA ARG A 142 1.35 -30.73 -4.66
C ARG A 142 2.24 -29.73 -5.39
N ASP A 143 3.21 -29.15 -4.70
CA ASP A 143 4.10 -28.13 -5.23
C ASP A 143 5.55 -28.53 -4.97
N GLU A 144 6.36 -28.54 -6.02
CA GLU A 144 7.80 -28.83 -5.94
C GLU A 144 8.52 -27.78 -5.06
N ASP A 145 7.90 -26.61 -4.89
CA ASP A 145 8.40 -25.50 -4.09
C ASP A 145 8.19 -25.67 -2.57
N CYS A 146 7.38 -26.63 -2.11
CA CYS A 146 7.15 -26.84 -0.67
C CYS A 146 8.36 -27.44 0.06
N ASP A 147 9.28 -28.10 -0.65
CA ASP A 147 10.47 -28.78 -0.09
C ASP A 147 11.69 -27.85 0.13
N GLY A 148 11.50 -26.53 0.05
CA GLY A 148 12.48 -25.54 0.50
C GLY A 148 13.75 -25.37 -0.35
N ALA A 149 13.98 -26.23 -1.35
CA ALA A 149 15.16 -26.16 -2.21
C ALA A 149 15.13 -24.98 -3.20
N ASP A 150 13.94 -24.51 -3.59
CA ASP A 150 13.77 -23.55 -4.68
C ASP A 150 12.97 -22.28 -4.30
N VAL A 151 12.51 -22.14 -3.06
CA VAL A 151 11.76 -20.96 -2.58
C VAL A 151 12.58 -19.67 -2.63
N ALA A 152 13.91 -19.78 -2.69
CA ALA A 152 14.83 -18.64 -2.83
C ALA A 152 15.16 -18.27 -4.29
N THR A 153 14.87 -19.14 -5.26
CA THR A 153 15.41 -19.02 -6.62
C THR A 153 14.45 -19.39 -7.74
N SER A 154 13.30 -19.99 -7.44
CA SER A 154 12.40 -20.49 -8.46
C SER A 154 11.01 -19.85 -8.41
N PRO A 155 10.50 -19.55 -9.60
CA PRO A 155 9.09 -19.41 -9.90
C PRO A 155 8.24 -20.73 -9.63
N ALA A 156 7.14 -20.71 -8.81
CA ALA A 156 5.81 -21.44 -8.63
C ALA A 156 4.62 -21.44 -9.68
N PRO A 157 4.22 -22.56 -10.32
CA PRO A 157 3.48 -22.58 -11.60
C PRO A 157 1.93 -22.67 -11.58
N GLY A 158 1.28 -21.75 -12.31
CA GLY A 158 -0.16 -21.63 -12.61
C GLY A 158 -0.58 -20.16 -12.81
N SER A 159 -0.03 -19.27 -11.98
CA SER A 159 0.63 -18.03 -12.42
C SER A 159 2.05 -18.42 -12.85
N SER A 160 2.68 -17.81 -13.85
CA SER A 160 4.09 -18.11 -14.12
C SER A 160 4.87 -17.94 -12.84
N ALA A 161 5.94 -18.71 -12.78
CA ALA A 161 6.02 -19.44 -11.59
C ALA A 161 6.42 -18.45 -10.40
N ASP A 162 6.87 -17.26 -10.69
CA ASP A 162 7.46 -16.21 -9.89
C ASP A 162 6.83 -15.87 -8.50
N GLY A 163 5.56 -16.21 -8.22
CA GLY A 163 4.74 -15.78 -7.08
C GLY A 163 5.31 -15.85 -5.66
N ALA A 164 5.89 -16.95 -5.17
CA ALA A 164 6.27 -17.07 -3.75
C ALA A 164 7.59 -16.35 -3.41
N SER A 165 8.60 -16.54 -4.26
CA SER A 165 9.89 -15.84 -4.17
C SER A 165 9.72 -14.35 -4.50
N GLU A 166 8.95 -14.00 -5.52
CA GLU A 166 8.59 -12.61 -5.86
C GLU A 166 7.75 -11.96 -4.75
N SER A 167 6.85 -12.69 -4.10
CA SER A 167 6.08 -12.15 -2.97
C SER A 167 6.95 -11.87 -1.75
N ARG A 168 7.88 -12.77 -1.42
CA ARG A 168 8.77 -12.55 -0.27
C ARG A 168 9.81 -11.45 -0.55
N VAL A 169 10.36 -11.38 -1.77
CA VAL A 169 11.24 -10.29 -2.22
C VAL A 169 10.50 -8.96 -2.26
N ALA A 170 9.25 -8.93 -2.73
CA ALA A 170 8.42 -7.74 -2.74
C ALA A 170 8.15 -7.24 -1.32
N PHE A 171 7.83 -8.13 -0.36
CA PHE A 171 7.65 -7.73 1.04
C PHE A 171 8.94 -7.17 1.67
N LEU A 172 10.08 -7.84 1.47
CA LEU A 172 11.38 -7.35 1.96
C LEU A 172 11.78 -6.02 1.30
N SER A 173 11.20 -5.69 0.16
CA SER A 173 11.37 -4.40 -0.50
C SER A 173 10.47 -3.29 0.06
N TYR A 174 9.63 -3.57 1.08
CA TYR A 174 8.72 -2.59 1.68
C TYR A 174 9.44 -1.31 2.10
N ASP A 175 10.55 -1.40 2.84
CA ASP A 175 11.29 -0.20 3.28
C ASP A 175 11.82 0.62 2.10
N ALA A 176 12.27 -0.06 1.05
CA ALA A 176 12.71 0.60 -0.18
C ALA A 176 11.53 1.25 -0.92
N ALA A 177 10.37 0.59 -0.97
CA ALA A 177 9.15 1.12 -1.56
C ALA A 177 8.61 2.33 -0.78
N ARG A 178 8.58 2.24 0.55
CA ARG A 178 8.19 3.31 1.48
C ARG A 178 9.10 4.52 1.31
N GLY A 179 10.42 4.30 1.27
CA GLY A 179 11.39 5.36 1.02
C GLY A 179 11.17 6.08 -0.32
N ARG A 180 10.86 5.33 -1.40
CA ARG A 180 10.51 5.93 -2.70
C ARG A 180 9.22 6.73 -2.63
N PHE A 181 8.19 6.23 -1.95
CA PHE A 181 6.94 6.95 -1.77
C PHE A 181 7.14 8.26 -1.01
N THR A 182 7.86 8.24 0.11
CA THR A 182 8.14 9.44 0.90
C THR A 182 8.92 10.48 0.09
N ALA A 183 9.89 10.05 -0.73
CA ALA A 183 10.62 10.95 -1.61
C ALA A 183 9.70 11.56 -2.68
N ALA A 184 8.93 10.74 -3.38
CA ALA A 184 8.00 11.22 -4.41
C ALA A 184 6.93 12.18 -3.85
N ALA A 185 6.37 11.85 -2.68
CA ALA A 185 5.37 12.69 -2.00
C ALA A 185 5.97 14.05 -1.61
N ARG A 186 7.22 14.07 -1.14
CA ARG A 186 7.93 15.30 -0.85
C ARG A 186 8.15 16.14 -2.10
N ASP A 187 8.64 15.53 -3.18
CA ASP A 187 8.91 16.23 -4.44
C ASP A 187 7.63 16.87 -5.01
N GLU A 188 6.50 16.16 -4.97
CA GLU A 188 5.20 16.70 -5.41
C GLU A 188 4.76 17.92 -4.58
N LEU A 189 5.00 17.88 -3.26
CA LEU A 189 4.66 18.99 -2.34
C LEU A 189 5.59 20.20 -2.45
N GLU A 190 6.80 20.02 -2.99
CA GLU A 190 7.78 21.09 -3.28
C GLU A 190 7.46 21.75 -4.64
N VAL A 191 7.13 20.98 -5.67
CA VAL A 191 6.73 21.50 -6.99
C VAL A 191 5.48 22.39 -6.87
N THR A 192 4.45 21.90 -6.17
CA THR A 192 3.20 22.65 -5.96
C THR A 192 3.33 23.91 -5.11
N ALA A 193 4.46 24.12 -4.43
CA ALA A 193 4.73 25.33 -3.66
C ALA A 193 5.41 26.44 -4.50
N SER A 194 5.90 26.11 -5.70
CA SER A 194 6.67 27.01 -6.56
C SER A 194 5.86 27.65 -7.68
N ASP A 195 4.65 27.14 -7.94
CA ASP A 195 3.66 27.64 -8.91
C ASP A 195 2.64 28.61 -8.25
#